data_AF-A0A0W7WY16-F1
#
_entry.id   AF-A0A0W7WY16-F1
#
_cell.length_a   1.000
_cell.length_b   1.000
_cell.length_c   1.000
_cell.angle_alpha   90.00
_cell.angle_beta   90.00
_cell.angle_gamma   90.00
#
_symmetry.space_group_name_H-M   'P 1'
#
loop_
_entity.id
_entity.type
_entity.pdbx_description
1 polymer ?
#
loop_
_entity_poly.entity_id
_entity_poly.type
_entity_poly.pdbx_seq_one_letter_code
_entity_poly.pdbx_strand_id
1 'polypeptide(L)'
;MHPWSPLNDRQVALLTRIGGGSDPVTSDSPELAATARALRDRGLVTMPRKKGRWQAEITDAGRFYLEHGHHPDRPELAPRKPRSAASEAEAPVATDSQQDADHLAKTKPSPKRAVKPPRPSPAAVGPALIAQVQEAGRFLRIPDPSKEERARYRRAFDAARQCAPEGYHLKYSGRAKGDFFLGLLRVTGEDDTEWNRIRLARSRVITDVEDVVAAVTKDHSAFEISEEVLPRVLALLRLLAEQALARYGEIAVSKKRKQPRPLLTVHGRTYEVGFRERQKQVRYVPKQPGRRTYDWQRVTPTHKFEPSGELELLVSESSGYSYNYGWKKEWADTAKKPLEEQIGSIFRALKARSEEQERARLEREAEQQRLREKRDRQEAERRRLAAEREERERREWKAAVSTASVKAVHAVRAEHFGTALEQWRAAGEIRAFCAALDEVAAVSEDVLEAERLREWSAWGNTEADQLDPTTNGKGLAARDFNVEPTKKQLRPFLDGWHPERPEKEKPPAQPAPPKPEPDPWRGVIDAHQGQGWRYGRQGRAQWWRR
;
A
#
# COMPACT_ATOMS: atom_id res chain seq x y z
N MET A 1 10.27 -8.69 -10.89
CA MET A 1 8.99 -8.97 -11.60
C MET A 1 9.28 -10.02 -12.66
N HIS A 2 8.30 -10.82 -13.08
CA HIS A 2 8.50 -11.75 -14.21
C HIS A 2 8.36 -11.00 -15.55
N PRO A 3 9.06 -11.39 -16.63
CA PRO A 3 8.95 -10.75 -17.95
C PRO A 3 7.50 -10.66 -18.43
N TRP A 4 6.73 -11.73 -18.22
CA TRP A 4 5.31 -11.88 -18.59
C TRP A 4 4.30 -11.20 -17.66
N SER A 5 4.73 -10.27 -16.79
CA SER A 5 3.79 -9.48 -15.96
C SER A 5 3.06 -8.46 -16.85
N PRO A 6 1.74 -8.23 -16.67
CA PRO A 6 0.99 -7.28 -17.49
C PRO A 6 1.59 -5.87 -17.41
N LEU A 7 1.63 -5.18 -18.55
CA LEU A 7 2.10 -3.80 -18.66
C LEU A 7 1.04 -2.81 -18.14
N ASN A 8 1.52 -1.73 -17.55
CA ASN A 8 0.70 -0.55 -17.19
C ASN A 8 0.47 0.32 -18.44
N ASP A 9 -0.63 1.07 -18.51
CA ASP A 9 -1.02 1.91 -19.66
C ASP A 9 0.12 2.79 -20.21
N ARG A 10 0.92 3.40 -19.31
CA ARG A 10 2.11 4.20 -19.71
C ARG A 10 3.20 3.38 -20.40
N GLN A 11 3.32 2.10 -20.06
CA GLN A 11 4.26 1.17 -20.70
C GLN A 11 3.72 0.67 -22.03
N VAL A 12 2.41 0.40 -22.13
CA VAL A 12 1.75 0.05 -23.39
C VAL A 12 1.86 1.20 -24.39
N ALA A 13 1.47 2.42 -23.99
CA ALA A 13 1.56 3.61 -24.85
C ALA A 13 2.99 3.88 -25.36
N LEU A 14 4.01 3.68 -24.51
CA LEU A 14 5.40 3.82 -24.93
C LEU A 14 5.85 2.69 -25.87
N LEU A 15 5.43 1.44 -25.62
CA LEU A 15 5.72 0.30 -26.51
C LEU A 15 5.07 0.50 -27.89
N THR A 16 3.82 0.96 -27.95
CA THR A 16 3.12 1.28 -29.19
C THR A 16 3.83 2.42 -29.95
N ARG A 17 4.28 3.47 -29.26
CA ARG A 17 5.06 4.58 -29.88
C ARG A 17 6.38 4.09 -30.48
N ILE A 18 7.12 3.22 -29.78
CA ILE A 18 8.37 2.63 -30.29
C ILE A 18 8.09 1.67 -31.45
N GLY A 19 7.01 0.88 -31.38
CA GLY A 19 6.60 -0.05 -32.44
C GLY A 19 6.11 0.64 -33.72
N GLY A 20 5.42 1.78 -33.59
CA GLY A 20 4.94 2.58 -34.73
C GLY A 20 6.02 3.37 -35.47
N GLY A 21 7.26 3.40 -34.95
CA GLY A 21 8.43 4.00 -35.61
C GLY A 21 8.37 5.52 -35.87
N SER A 22 7.32 6.20 -35.42
CA SER A 22 6.98 7.56 -35.84
C SER A 22 7.81 8.65 -35.16
N ASP A 23 8.38 8.34 -33.98
CA ASP A 23 9.21 9.27 -33.20
C ASP A 23 10.18 8.48 -32.29
N PRO A 24 11.51 8.56 -32.52
CA PRO A 24 12.49 7.73 -31.82
C PRO A 24 12.69 8.16 -30.36
N VAL A 25 12.40 7.27 -29.42
CA VAL A 25 12.63 7.52 -27.99
C VAL A 25 14.13 7.39 -27.68
N THR A 26 14.79 8.51 -27.37
CA THR A 26 16.24 8.60 -27.11
C THR A 26 16.56 9.15 -25.70
N SER A 27 17.85 9.30 -25.43
CA SER A 27 18.39 9.97 -24.23
C SER A 27 17.90 11.40 -23.99
N ASP A 28 17.33 12.04 -25.02
CA ASP A 28 16.88 13.44 -24.95
C ASP A 28 15.48 13.57 -24.29
N SER A 29 14.81 12.45 -23.98
CA SER A 29 13.54 12.36 -23.25
C SER A 29 13.72 11.70 -21.86
N PRO A 30 14.23 12.42 -20.85
CA PRO A 30 14.59 11.84 -19.54
C PRO A 30 13.38 11.26 -18.78
N GLU A 31 12.19 11.84 -18.93
CA GLU A 31 10.93 11.36 -18.34
C GLU A 31 10.50 9.97 -18.87
N LEU A 32 10.89 9.61 -20.10
CA LEU A 32 10.61 8.30 -20.69
C LEU A 32 11.67 7.24 -20.33
N ALA A 33 12.84 7.65 -19.85
CA ALA A 33 13.98 6.76 -19.60
C ALA A 33 13.70 5.66 -18.55
N ALA A 34 12.88 5.95 -17.53
CA ALA A 34 12.47 4.96 -16.53
C ALA A 34 11.55 3.87 -17.13
N THR A 35 10.58 4.30 -17.95
CA THR A 35 9.63 3.41 -18.64
C THR A 35 10.33 2.57 -19.71
N ALA A 36 11.24 3.16 -20.48
CA ALA A 36 12.04 2.46 -21.48
C ALA A 36 12.92 1.35 -20.86
N ARG A 37 13.59 1.63 -19.73
CA ARG A 37 14.33 0.60 -18.98
C ARG A 37 13.40 -0.50 -18.48
N ALA A 38 12.21 -0.17 -18.00
CA ALA A 38 11.24 -1.16 -17.52
C ALA A 38 10.69 -2.08 -18.64
N LEU A 39 10.61 -1.61 -19.88
CA LEU A 39 10.30 -2.42 -21.07
C LEU A 39 11.49 -3.29 -21.48
N ARG A 40 12.72 -2.74 -21.42
CA ARG A 40 13.97 -3.47 -21.70
C ARG A 40 14.21 -4.61 -20.72
N ASP A 41 13.99 -4.39 -19.43
CA ASP A 41 14.17 -5.40 -18.38
C ASP A 41 13.10 -6.52 -18.45
N ARG A 42 12.09 -6.35 -19.32
CA ARG A 42 11.10 -7.36 -19.73
C ARG A 42 11.38 -7.97 -21.10
N GLY A 43 12.47 -7.60 -21.78
CA GLY A 43 12.82 -8.11 -23.11
C GLY A 43 12.00 -7.56 -24.27
N LEU A 44 11.08 -6.60 -24.05
CA LEU A 44 10.17 -6.07 -25.09
C LEU A 44 10.83 -5.01 -26.00
N VAL A 45 11.90 -4.38 -25.53
CA VAL A 45 12.62 -3.27 -26.20
C VAL A 45 14.12 -3.44 -25.95
N THR A 46 14.98 -3.19 -26.93
CA THR A 46 16.42 -3.02 -26.70
C THR A 46 16.79 -1.54 -26.55
N MET A 47 17.92 -1.26 -25.90
CA MET A 47 18.44 0.11 -25.73
C MET A 47 19.90 0.21 -26.18
N PRO A 48 20.23 -0.01 -27.46
CA PRO A 48 21.59 0.16 -27.97
C PRO A 48 22.09 1.60 -27.75
N ARG A 49 23.39 1.73 -27.46
CA ARG A 49 24.05 3.01 -27.22
C ARG A 49 24.93 3.39 -28.41
N LYS A 50 24.48 4.34 -29.22
CA LYS A 50 25.15 4.83 -30.43
C LYS A 50 25.64 6.26 -30.17
N LYS A 51 26.94 6.53 -30.43
CA LYS A 51 27.58 7.86 -30.22
C LYS A 51 27.25 8.52 -28.87
N GLY A 52 27.29 7.74 -27.78
CA GLY A 52 27.05 8.24 -26.41
C GLY A 52 25.58 8.36 -25.98
N ARG A 53 24.61 8.40 -26.92
CA ARG A 53 23.17 8.38 -26.63
C ARG A 53 22.61 6.95 -26.73
N TRP A 54 21.66 6.60 -25.86
CA TRP A 54 20.81 5.42 -26.03
C TRP A 54 19.58 5.78 -26.87
N GLN A 55 19.11 4.80 -27.65
CA GLN A 55 17.86 4.84 -28.42
C GLN A 55 17.09 3.55 -28.14
N ALA A 56 15.76 3.62 -28.01
CA ALA A 56 14.91 2.45 -27.83
C ALA A 56 14.50 1.85 -29.19
N GLU A 57 14.71 0.53 -29.35
CA GLU A 57 14.34 -0.23 -30.56
C GLU A 57 13.43 -1.41 -30.15
N ILE A 58 12.32 -1.65 -30.86
CA ILE A 58 11.37 -2.73 -30.50
C ILE A 58 11.96 -4.12 -30.80
N THR A 59 11.65 -5.10 -29.95
CA THR A 59 12.02 -6.51 -30.16
C THR A 59 10.85 -7.31 -30.74
N ASP A 60 11.09 -8.53 -31.20
CA ASP A 60 10.02 -9.43 -31.65
C ASP A 60 9.06 -9.82 -30.52
N ALA A 61 9.54 -9.94 -29.27
CA ALA A 61 8.68 -10.09 -28.10
C ALA A 61 7.81 -8.84 -27.84
N GLY A 62 8.35 -7.65 -28.13
CA GLY A 62 7.62 -6.38 -28.11
C GLY A 62 6.51 -6.33 -29.15
N ARG A 63 6.78 -6.75 -30.39
CA ARG A 63 5.79 -6.88 -31.47
C ARG A 63 4.69 -7.86 -31.11
N PHE A 64 5.06 -9.06 -30.69
CA PHE A 64 4.13 -10.10 -30.24
C PHE A 64 3.21 -9.59 -29.12
N TYR A 65 3.75 -8.82 -28.16
CA TYR A 65 2.94 -8.22 -27.08
C TYR A 65 1.91 -7.22 -27.60
N LEU A 66 2.25 -6.39 -28.59
CA LEU A 66 1.31 -5.44 -29.20
C LEU A 66 0.17 -6.13 -29.96
N GLU A 67 0.46 -7.28 -30.59
CA GLU A 67 -0.53 -8.07 -31.34
C GLU A 67 -1.43 -8.94 -30.43
N HIS A 68 -0.84 -9.58 -29.41
CA HIS A 68 -1.51 -10.63 -28.62
C HIS A 68 -1.85 -10.20 -27.18
N GLY A 69 -1.44 -9.01 -26.75
CA GLY A 69 -1.69 -8.47 -25.40
C GLY A 69 -0.94 -9.20 -24.27
N HIS A 70 -0.01 -10.10 -24.58
CA HIS A 70 0.78 -10.85 -23.60
C HIS A 70 2.19 -11.17 -24.11
N HIS A 71 3.09 -11.47 -23.19
CA HIS A 71 4.49 -11.83 -23.50
C HIS A 71 4.59 -13.27 -24.03
N PRO A 72 5.44 -13.57 -25.04
CA PRO A 72 5.56 -14.92 -25.60
C PRO A 72 5.97 -15.98 -24.56
N ASP A 73 6.94 -15.67 -23.68
CA ASP A 73 7.33 -16.56 -22.56
C ASP A 73 6.27 -16.75 -21.45
N ARG A 74 5.01 -16.35 -21.66
CA ARG A 74 3.94 -16.61 -20.68
C ARG A 74 3.60 -18.11 -20.75
N PRO A 75 3.78 -18.89 -19.66
CA PRO A 75 3.38 -20.29 -19.68
C PRO A 75 1.86 -20.40 -19.84
N GLU A 76 1.42 -21.04 -20.92
CA GLU A 76 0.00 -21.33 -21.13
C GLU A 76 -0.54 -22.24 -20.02
N LEU A 77 -1.63 -21.79 -19.39
CA LEU A 77 -2.46 -22.66 -18.56
C LEU A 77 -3.36 -23.48 -19.49
N ALA A 78 -2.83 -24.60 -19.99
CA ALA A 78 -3.60 -25.52 -20.82
C ALA A 78 -4.93 -25.90 -20.13
N PRO A 79 -6.08 -25.82 -20.84
CA PRO A 79 -7.38 -26.12 -20.24
C PRO A 79 -7.42 -27.59 -19.80
N ARG A 80 -7.91 -27.83 -18.58
CA ARG A 80 -7.97 -29.16 -17.97
C ARG A 80 -8.96 -30.03 -18.75
N LYS A 81 -8.47 -31.01 -19.52
CA LYS A 81 -9.32 -32.11 -20.01
C LYS A 81 -10.02 -32.79 -18.81
N PRO A 82 -11.33 -33.06 -18.89
CA PRO A 82 -12.00 -33.89 -17.90
C PRO A 82 -11.42 -35.32 -17.96
N ARG A 83 -11.24 -35.97 -16.80
CA ARG A 83 -10.83 -37.38 -16.74
C ARG A 83 -12.02 -38.24 -17.10
N SER A 84 -11.91 -39.01 -18.18
CA SER A 84 -12.81 -40.14 -18.43
C SER A 84 -12.72 -41.15 -17.29
N ALA A 85 -13.83 -41.81 -17.01
CA ALA A 85 -13.90 -42.92 -16.07
C ALA A 85 -12.98 -44.07 -16.52
N ALA A 86 -12.37 -44.76 -15.56
CA ALA A 86 -11.71 -46.04 -15.76
C ALA A 86 -12.52 -47.09 -15.00
N SER A 87 -12.89 -48.16 -15.69
CA SER A 87 -13.74 -49.24 -15.19
C SER A 87 -13.07 -50.07 -14.10
N GLU A 88 -13.91 -50.75 -13.32
CA GLU A 88 -13.52 -51.81 -12.40
C GLU A 88 -12.90 -53.01 -13.16
N ALA A 89 -11.90 -53.63 -12.54
CA ALA A 89 -11.53 -55.02 -12.75
C ALA A 89 -10.82 -55.54 -11.48
N GLU A 90 -11.18 -56.75 -11.06
CA GLU A 90 -10.86 -57.31 -9.74
C GLU A 90 -9.41 -57.82 -9.62
N ALA A 91 -8.92 -57.90 -8.38
CA ALA A 91 -7.90 -58.86 -7.97
C ALA A 91 -8.24 -59.37 -6.54
N PRO A 92 -8.20 -60.69 -6.26
CA PRO A 92 -8.83 -61.24 -5.07
C PRO A 92 -7.91 -61.32 -3.84
N VAL A 93 -8.57 -61.59 -2.70
CA VAL A 93 -7.99 -61.77 -1.36
C VAL A 93 -7.25 -63.11 -1.25
N ALA A 94 -6.15 -63.13 -0.48
CA ALA A 94 -5.54 -64.37 0.04
C ALA A 94 -5.40 -64.28 1.56
N THR A 95 -5.89 -65.31 2.25
CA THR A 95 -5.97 -65.43 3.71
C THR A 95 -4.77 -66.16 4.31
N ASP A 96 -4.41 -65.81 5.55
CA ASP A 96 -3.54 -66.62 6.42
C ASP A 96 -4.19 -67.97 6.76
N SER A 97 -3.37 -69.02 6.88
CA SER A 97 -3.58 -70.15 7.81
C SER A 97 -2.29 -70.93 8.05
N GLN A 98 -2.07 -71.29 9.31
CA GLN A 98 -0.88 -71.97 9.83
C GLN A 98 -0.91 -73.48 9.58
N GLN A 99 0.27 -74.12 9.53
CA GLN A 99 0.47 -75.47 10.08
C GLN A 99 1.84 -75.59 10.79
N ASP A 100 1.89 -76.48 11.77
CA ASP A 100 2.90 -76.59 12.84
C ASP A 100 4.03 -77.61 12.57
N ALA A 101 4.95 -77.69 13.56
CA ALA A 101 5.96 -78.73 13.83
C ALA A 101 7.31 -78.61 13.06
N ASP A 102 8.50 -78.91 13.64
CA ASP A 102 8.74 -79.50 14.97
C ASP A 102 10.10 -79.13 15.64
N HIS A 103 10.17 -79.39 16.95
CA HIS A 103 11.27 -79.37 17.93
C HIS A 103 12.76 -79.12 17.53
N LEU A 104 13.47 -78.28 18.31
CA LEU A 104 14.41 -78.74 19.38
C LEU A 104 15.08 -77.62 20.22
N ALA A 105 15.39 -77.95 21.49
CA ALA A 105 15.70 -77.04 22.59
C ALA A 105 17.13 -76.41 22.64
N LYS A 106 17.24 -75.25 23.32
CA LYS A 106 18.28 -75.00 24.36
C LYS A 106 17.91 -73.84 25.30
N THR A 107 18.02 -74.09 26.60
CA THR A 107 17.63 -73.19 27.71
C THR A 107 18.84 -72.55 28.40
N LYS A 108 18.77 -71.24 28.69
CA LYS A 108 19.28 -70.57 29.93
C LYS A 108 18.80 -69.10 29.97
N PRO A 109 18.83 -68.41 31.14
CA PRO A 109 17.64 -67.67 31.59
C PRO A 109 17.66 -66.15 31.40
N SER A 110 16.46 -65.58 31.45
CA SER A 110 16.13 -64.17 31.33
C SER A 110 16.62 -63.32 32.53
N PRO A 111 17.23 -62.15 32.32
CA PRO A 111 17.30 -61.12 33.35
C PRO A 111 15.93 -60.46 33.55
N LYS A 112 15.64 -60.04 34.79
CA LYS A 112 14.34 -59.52 35.22
C LYS A 112 13.93 -58.28 34.41
N ARG A 113 12.75 -58.35 33.78
CA ARG A 113 12.12 -57.25 33.02
C ARG A 113 11.71 -56.12 33.98
N ALA A 114 12.46 -55.03 33.98
CA ALA A 114 12.06 -53.81 34.70
C ALA A 114 10.68 -53.33 34.23
N VAL A 115 9.83 -52.95 35.19
CA VAL A 115 8.46 -52.49 34.94
C VAL A 115 8.51 -51.16 34.18
N LYS A 116 7.98 -51.13 32.95
CA LYS A 116 7.77 -49.87 32.22
C LYS A 116 6.60 -49.10 32.85
N PRO A 117 6.69 -47.77 33.00
CA PRO A 117 5.59 -46.97 33.52
C PRO A 117 4.35 -47.06 32.61
N PRO A 118 3.13 -46.88 33.18
CA PRO A 118 1.89 -47.01 32.42
C PRO A 118 1.83 -46.01 31.27
N ARG A 119 1.43 -46.49 30.09
CA ARG A 119 1.23 -45.63 28.91
C ARG A 119 -0.12 -44.90 29.06
N PRO A 120 -0.21 -43.59 28.75
CA PRO A 120 -1.50 -42.91 28.66
C PRO A 120 -2.36 -43.57 27.58
N SER A 121 -3.68 -43.62 27.83
CA SER A 121 -4.64 -44.25 26.92
C SER A 121 -4.73 -43.48 25.58
N PRO A 122 -4.87 -44.16 24.43
CA PRO A 122 -4.87 -43.50 23.11
C PRO A 122 -5.91 -42.37 22.97
N ALA A 123 -7.07 -42.53 23.63
CA ALA A 123 -8.16 -41.55 23.62
C ALA A 123 -7.79 -40.18 24.20
N ALA A 124 -6.86 -40.11 25.17
CA ALA A 124 -6.41 -38.85 25.76
C ALA A 124 -5.32 -38.15 24.92
N VAL A 125 -4.60 -38.90 24.09
CA VAL A 125 -3.41 -38.40 23.37
C VAL A 125 -3.77 -37.52 22.17
N GLY A 126 -4.87 -37.82 21.48
CA GLY A 126 -5.35 -37.04 20.33
C GLY A 126 -5.76 -35.59 20.71
N PRO A 127 -6.71 -35.40 21.64
CA PRO A 127 -7.14 -34.07 22.08
C PRO A 127 -6.00 -33.24 22.68
N ALA A 128 -5.09 -33.86 23.45
CA ALA A 128 -3.92 -33.17 24.01
C ALA A 128 -2.98 -32.62 22.93
N LEU A 129 -2.80 -33.34 21.80
CA LEU A 129 -2.01 -32.84 20.68
C LEU A 129 -2.70 -31.66 19.98
N ILE A 130 -4.02 -31.69 19.85
CA ILE A 130 -4.79 -30.58 19.24
C ILE A 130 -4.66 -29.32 20.08
N ALA A 131 -4.80 -29.43 21.41
CA ALA A 131 -4.59 -28.31 22.34
C ALA A 131 -3.17 -27.73 22.21
N GLN A 132 -2.14 -28.58 22.17
CA GLN A 132 -0.74 -28.16 21.98
C GLN A 132 -0.52 -27.41 20.64
N VAL A 133 -1.21 -27.82 19.57
CA VAL A 133 -1.15 -27.14 18.26
C VAL A 133 -1.93 -25.82 18.28
N GLN A 134 -3.03 -25.72 19.03
CA GLN A 134 -3.79 -24.48 19.21
C GLN A 134 -3.01 -23.45 20.03
N GLU A 135 -2.39 -23.85 21.14
CA GLU A 135 -1.52 -23.03 21.98
C GLU A 135 -0.32 -22.48 21.19
N ALA A 136 0.27 -23.31 20.32
CA ALA A 136 1.34 -22.90 19.40
C ALA A 136 0.87 -22.00 18.23
N GLY A 137 -0.37 -21.51 18.23
CA GLY A 137 -0.88 -20.62 17.17
C GLY A 137 -1.22 -21.35 15.87
N ARG A 138 -1.85 -22.53 15.96
CA ARG A 138 -2.35 -23.38 14.86
C ARG A 138 -1.28 -24.16 14.09
N PHE A 139 0.00 -23.80 14.20
CA PHE A 139 1.13 -24.51 13.59
C PHE A 139 2.23 -24.81 14.62
N LEU A 140 2.43 -26.09 14.95
CA LEU A 140 3.46 -26.52 15.88
C LEU A 140 4.71 -27.00 15.11
N ARG A 141 5.86 -26.37 15.37
CA ARG A 141 7.20 -26.82 14.93
C ARG A 141 7.87 -27.58 16.07
N ILE A 142 8.26 -28.82 15.81
CA ILE A 142 9.13 -29.62 16.69
C ILE A 142 10.48 -29.76 15.98
N PRO A 143 11.56 -29.12 16.46
CA PRO A 143 12.90 -29.24 15.87
C PRO A 143 13.39 -30.69 16.02
N ASP A 144 14.07 -31.18 14.97
CA ASP A 144 14.46 -32.59 14.73
C ASP A 144 14.21 -33.61 15.88
N PRO A 145 12.98 -34.12 16.03
CA PRO A 145 12.65 -35.04 17.12
C PRO A 145 13.31 -36.41 16.92
N SER A 146 13.68 -37.05 18.03
CA SER A 146 14.24 -38.41 18.02
C SER A 146 13.29 -39.40 17.33
N LYS A 147 13.82 -40.56 16.88
CA LYS A 147 13.02 -41.59 16.21
C LYS A 147 11.82 -42.05 17.07
N GLU A 148 12.00 -42.12 18.39
CA GLU A 148 10.95 -42.51 19.33
C GLU A 148 9.87 -41.42 19.51
N GLU A 149 10.29 -40.16 19.66
CA GLU A 149 9.38 -39.02 19.77
C GLU A 149 8.61 -38.81 18.46
N ARG A 150 9.28 -38.91 17.30
CA ARG A 150 8.63 -38.86 15.98
C ARG A 150 7.59 -39.98 15.85
N ALA A 151 7.84 -41.17 16.38
CA ALA A 151 6.86 -42.26 16.44
C ALA A 151 5.73 -42.03 17.48
N ARG A 152 5.99 -41.30 18.56
CA ARG A 152 4.95 -40.80 19.49
C ARG A 152 4.06 -39.77 18.81
N TYR A 153 4.61 -38.75 18.17
CA TYR A 153 3.87 -37.70 17.47
C TYR A 153 3.07 -38.22 16.27
N ARG A 154 3.54 -39.24 15.54
CA ARG A 154 2.72 -39.91 14.51
C ARG A 154 1.49 -40.60 15.11
N ARG A 155 1.65 -41.44 16.15
CA ARG A 155 0.52 -42.09 16.82
C ARG A 155 -0.46 -41.08 17.44
N ALA A 156 0.07 -39.98 17.97
CA ALA A 156 -0.73 -38.87 18.47
C ALA A 156 -1.48 -38.15 17.33
N PHE A 157 -0.86 -37.94 16.17
CA PHE A 157 -1.50 -37.40 14.97
C PHE A 157 -2.62 -38.32 14.45
N ASP A 158 -2.39 -39.63 14.38
CA ASP A 158 -3.36 -40.59 13.87
C ASP A 158 -4.62 -40.62 14.76
N ALA A 159 -4.45 -40.54 16.09
CA ALA A 159 -5.54 -40.35 17.05
C ALA A 159 -6.19 -38.96 16.93
N ALA A 160 -5.39 -37.89 16.86
CA ALA A 160 -5.89 -36.51 16.71
C ALA A 160 -6.69 -36.30 15.42
N ARG A 161 -6.40 -37.04 14.35
CA ARG A 161 -7.15 -37.01 13.10
C ARG A 161 -8.58 -37.54 13.26
N GLN A 162 -8.84 -38.41 14.25
CA GLN A 162 -10.17 -38.94 14.54
C GLN A 162 -11.00 -38.02 15.45
N CYS A 163 -10.37 -37.11 16.19
CA CYS A 163 -11.02 -36.17 17.11
C CYS A 163 -10.72 -34.70 16.77
N ALA A 164 -10.51 -34.38 15.49
CA ALA A 164 -10.29 -33.00 15.03
C ALA A 164 -11.55 -32.13 15.29
N PRO A 165 -11.40 -30.85 15.68
CA PRO A 165 -12.54 -29.96 15.88
C PRO A 165 -13.33 -29.72 14.59
N GLU A 166 -14.64 -29.51 14.72
CA GLU A 166 -15.52 -29.27 13.57
C GLU A 166 -15.06 -28.06 12.74
N GLY A 167 -15.05 -28.21 11.41
CA GLY A 167 -14.52 -27.21 10.48
C GLY A 167 -12.99 -27.18 10.35
N TYR A 168 -12.25 -28.06 11.03
CA TYR A 168 -10.78 -28.15 10.96
C TYR A 168 -10.28 -29.54 10.54
N HIS A 169 -9.13 -29.59 9.86
CA HIS A 169 -8.41 -30.82 9.55
C HIS A 169 -6.92 -30.71 9.90
N LEU A 170 -6.36 -31.80 10.41
CA LEU A 170 -4.96 -31.85 10.84
C LEU A 170 -4.07 -32.31 9.66
N LYS A 171 -3.01 -31.55 9.34
CA LYS A 171 -1.94 -31.95 8.40
C LYS A 171 -0.60 -32.05 9.14
N TYR A 172 0.30 -32.89 8.63
CA TYR A 172 1.69 -32.96 9.14
C TYR A 172 2.72 -33.00 8.02
N SER A 173 3.94 -32.54 8.32
CA SER A 173 5.12 -32.56 7.44
C SER A 173 6.34 -32.88 8.28
N GLY A 174 7.08 -33.93 7.95
CA GLY A 174 8.13 -34.45 8.84
C GLY A 174 8.40 -35.94 8.77
N ARG A 175 7.94 -36.64 7.72
CA ARG A 175 7.82 -38.12 7.74
C ARG A 175 9.12 -38.85 8.12
N ALA A 176 10.25 -38.56 7.48
CA ALA A 176 11.50 -39.32 7.66
C ALA A 176 12.51 -38.69 8.66
N LYS A 177 12.98 -37.48 8.36
CA LYS A 177 14.09 -36.78 9.04
C LYS A 177 13.80 -35.28 9.24
N GLY A 178 14.59 -34.65 10.12
CA GLY A 178 14.53 -33.22 10.43
C GLY A 178 13.22 -32.80 11.09
N ASP A 179 12.99 -31.50 11.14
CA ASP A 179 11.83 -30.88 11.79
C ASP A 179 10.50 -31.58 11.48
N PHE A 180 9.68 -31.73 12.51
CA PHE A 180 8.32 -32.26 12.43
C PHE A 180 7.33 -31.11 12.67
N PHE A 181 6.49 -30.85 11.67
CA PHE A 181 5.45 -29.81 11.72
C PHE A 181 4.07 -30.45 11.76
N LEU A 182 3.22 -29.90 12.62
CA LEU A 182 1.79 -30.18 12.72
C LEU A 182 1.02 -28.88 12.43
N GLY A 183 -0.07 -28.97 11.68
CA GLY A 183 -0.92 -27.82 11.37
C GLY A 183 -2.39 -28.16 11.51
N LEU A 184 -3.14 -27.30 12.19
CA LEU A 184 -4.60 -27.36 12.31
C LEU A 184 -5.22 -26.33 11.36
N LEU A 185 -5.60 -26.78 10.17
CA LEU A 185 -6.10 -25.92 9.08
C LEU A 185 -7.63 -25.92 9.06
N ARG A 186 -8.24 -24.80 8.68
CA ARG A 186 -9.67 -24.72 8.34
C ARG A 186 -9.96 -25.50 7.07
N VAL A 187 -11.13 -26.15 7.03
CA VAL A 187 -11.67 -26.80 5.83
C VAL A 187 -11.97 -25.77 4.72
N THR A 188 -12.11 -24.48 5.05
CA THR A 188 -12.25 -23.37 4.09
C THR A 188 -11.03 -23.14 3.20
N GLY A 189 -9.86 -23.70 3.55
CA GLY A 189 -8.63 -23.60 2.74
C GLY A 189 -7.82 -22.31 2.92
N GLU A 190 -8.26 -21.37 3.76
CA GLU A 190 -7.53 -20.12 4.04
C GLU A 190 -6.09 -20.38 4.52
N ASP A 191 -5.93 -21.34 5.43
CA ASP A 191 -4.63 -21.72 6.00
C ASP A 191 -3.72 -22.51 5.03
N ASP A 192 -4.23 -22.99 3.88
CA ASP A 192 -3.42 -23.81 2.96
C ASP A 192 -2.28 -23.01 2.31
N THR A 193 -2.42 -21.68 2.20
CA THR A 193 -1.33 -20.80 1.73
C THR A 193 -0.19 -20.76 2.75
N GLU A 194 -0.50 -20.64 4.04
CA GLU A 194 0.50 -20.60 5.11
C GLU A 194 1.13 -21.98 5.34
N TRP A 195 0.31 -23.03 5.34
CA TRP A 195 0.80 -24.41 5.40
C TRP A 195 1.74 -24.74 4.24
N ASN A 196 1.42 -24.32 3.01
CA ASN A 196 2.33 -24.48 1.88
C ASN A 196 3.61 -23.65 2.04
N ARG A 197 3.55 -22.44 2.60
CA ARG A 197 4.74 -21.63 2.93
C ARG A 197 5.64 -22.36 3.93
N ILE A 198 5.09 -22.89 5.01
CA ILE A 198 5.81 -23.66 6.05
C ILE A 198 6.41 -24.95 5.45
N ARG A 199 5.60 -25.73 4.74
CA ARG A 199 6.03 -26.98 4.09
C ARG A 199 7.15 -26.75 3.08
N LEU A 200 7.07 -25.69 2.27
CA LEU A 200 8.09 -25.33 1.29
C LEU A 200 9.34 -24.74 1.94
N ALA A 201 9.22 -24.01 3.05
CA ALA A 201 10.37 -23.55 3.84
C ALA A 201 11.17 -24.75 4.35
N ARG A 202 10.52 -25.71 5.03
CA ARG A 202 11.14 -26.97 5.46
C ARG A 202 11.75 -27.74 4.29
N SER A 203 11.05 -27.92 3.16
CA SER A 203 11.61 -28.72 2.06
C SER A 203 12.90 -28.11 1.47
N ARG A 204 13.03 -26.77 1.57
CA ARG A 204 14.17 -25.97 1.08
C ARG A 204 15.30 -25.79 2.09
N VAL A 205 15.16 -26.23 3.33
CA VAL A 205 16.17 -26.07 4.39
C VAL A 205 16.50 -27.43 5.01
N ILE A 206 17.77 -27.69 5.25
CA ILE A 206 18.26 -28.85 6.01
C ILE A 206 18.58 -28.34 7.41
N THR A 207 17.99 -28.94 8.45
CA THR A 207 18.22 -28.60 9.87
C THR A 207 18.86 -29.74 10.67
N ASP A 208 18.79 -30.98 10.17
CA ASP A 208 19.50 -32.15 10.72
C ASP A 208 21.02 -31.94 10.54
N VAL A 209 21.78 -32.03 11.64
CA VAL A 209 23.22 -31.69 11.69
C VAL A 209 24.05 -32.60 10.79
N GLU A 210 23.71 -33.89 10.70
CA GLU A 210 24.44 -34.84 9.86
C GLU A 210 24.05 -34.70 8.39
N ASP A 211 22.79 -34.38 8.07
CA ASP A 211 22.40 -34.01 6.70
C ASP A 211 23.04 -32.66 6.28
N VAL A 212 23.27 -31.72 7.20
CA VAL A 212 24.03 -30.47 6.96
C VAL A 212 25.50 -30.77 6.67
N VAL A 213 26.14 -31.60 7.51
CA VAL A 213 27.53 -32.05 7.31
C VAL A 213 27.67 -32.81 5.97
N ALA A 214 26.75 -33.71 5.65
CA ALA A 214 26.75 -34.43 4.38
C ALA A 214 26.55 -33.51 3.16
N ALA A 215 25.73 -32.46 3.28
CA ALA A 215 25.56 -31.47 2.22
C ALA A 215 26.85 -30.68 1.96
N VAL A 216 27.55 -30.26 3.02
CA VAL A 216 28.86 -29.59 2.93
C VAL A 216 29.94 -30.53 2.38
N THR A 217 29.96 -31.79 2.82
CA THR A 217 30.92 -32.80 2.32
C THR A 217 30.76 -33.02 0.81
N LYS A 218 29.52 -32.98 0.31
CA LYS A 218 29.23 -33.15 -1.13
C LYS A 218 29.62 -31.94 -1.99
N ASP A 219 29.53 -30.73 -1.44
CA ASP A 219 29.88 -29.49 -2.15
C ASP A 219 30.44 -28.45 -1.16
N HIS A 220 31.75 -28.47 -0.94
CA HIS A 220 32.44 -27.47 -0.14
C HIS A 220 32.92 -26.26 -0.97
N SER A 221 32.50 -26.11 -2.23
CA SER A 221 32.89 -24.96 -3.08
C SER A 221 32.39 -23.60 -2.57
N ALA A 222 31.48 -23.62 -1.58
CA ALA A 222 31.07 -22.44 -0.81
C ALA A 222 32.20 -21.79 0.00
N PHE A 223 33.25 -22.56 0.29
CA PHE A 223 34.37 -22.22 1.16
C PHE A 223 35.69 -22.20 0.37
N GLU A 224 36.59 -21.31 0.75
CA GLU A 224 37.91 -21.16 0.14
C GLU A 224 38.92 -22.07 0.86
N ILE A 225 38.69 -23.39 0.85
CA ILE A 225 39.46 -24.40 1.61
C ILE A 225 39.97 -25.55 0.72
N SER A 226 41.08 -26.16 1.10
CA SER A 226 41.58 -27.42 0.53
C SER A 226 40.85 -28.65 1.07
N GLU A 227 40.98 -29.79 0.37
CA GLU A 227 40.40 -31.07 0.79
C GLU A 227 41.02 -31.62 2.08
N GLU A 228 42.29 -31.30 2.36
CA GLU A 228 43.02 -31.75 3.56
C GLU A 228 42.39 -31.21 4.86
N VAL A 229 41.87 -29.99 4.82
CA VAL A 229 41.29 -29.30 5.99
C VAL A 229 39.78 -29.53 6.12
N LEU A 230 39.13 -30.11 5.10
CA LEU A 230 37.69 -30.41 5.11
C LEU A 230 37.25 -31.20 6.36
N PRO A 231 37.91 -32.28 6.83
CA PRO A 231 37.50 -33.01 8.03
C PRO A 231 37.44 -32.13 9.29
N ARG A 232 38.35 -31.16 9.41
CA ARG A 232 38.42 -30.20 10.51
C ARG A 232 37.29 -29.17 10.44
N VAL A 233 36.95 -28.68 9.24
CA VAL A 233 35.78 -27.82 9.02
C VAL A 233 34.48 -28.53 9.40
N LEU A 234 34.34 -29.82 9.06
CA LEU A 234 33.17 -30.62 9.44
C LEU A 234 33.08 -30.83 10.97
N ALA A 235 34.21 -31.00 11.67
CA ALA A 235 34.25 -31.05 13.12
C ALA A 235 33.84 -29.71 13.77
N LEU A 236 34.36 -28.59 13.26
CA LEU A 236 33.97 -27.25 13.70
C LEU A 236 32.46 -26.98 13.49
N LEU A 237 31.87 -27.46 12.39
CA LEU A 237 30.43 -27.38 12.15
C LEU A 237 29.60 -28.17 13.17
N ARG A 238 30.05 -29.38 13.57
CA ARG A 238 29.39 -30.15 14.66
C ARG A 238 29.48 -29.41 16.00
N LEU A 239 30.66 -28.90 16.36
CA LEU A 239 30.84 -28.12 17.59
C LEU A 239 29.97 -26.85 17.62
N LEU A 240 29.85 -26.14 16.49
CA LEU A 240 28.95 -25.00 16.34
C LEU A 240 27.47 -25.43 16.51
N ALA A 241 27.08 -26.58 15.95
CA ALA A 241 25.72 -27.11 16.07
C ALA A 241 25.37 -27.49 17.53
N GLU A 242 26.23 -28.23 18.22
CA GLU A 242 26.07 -28.61 19.63
C GLU A 242 25.95 -27.38 20.54
N GLN A 243 26.83 -26.40 20.36
CA GLN A 243 26.82 -25.16 21.13
C GLN A 243 25.64 -24.24 20.76
N ALA A 244 25.07 -24.35 19.57
CA ALA A 244 23.83 -23.69 19.20
C ALA A 244 22.63 -24.35 19.89
N LEU A 245 22.51 -25.68 19.81
CA LEU A 245 21.43 -26.45 20.45
C LEU A 245 21.38 -26.21 21.97
N ALA A 246 22.54 -26.18 22.64
CA ALA A 246 22.67 -25.83 24.06
C ALA A 246 22.19 -24.40 24.43
N ARG A 247 21.93 -23.55 23.42
CA ARG A 247 21.45 -22.16 23.56
C ARG A 247 20.09 -21.93 22.86
N TYR A 248 19.34 -23.01 22.61
CA TYR A 248 18.07 -23.00 21.86
C TYR A 248 18.19 -22.45 20.43
N GLY A 249 19.39 -22.58 19.85
CA GLY A 249 19.70 -22.27 18.46
C GLY A 249 19.74 -23.51 17.58
N GLU A 250 19.92 -23.30 16.28
CA GLU A 250 20.01 -24.34 15.26
C GLU A 250 21.05 -23.99 14.19
N ILE A 251 21.58 -25.00 13.50
CA ILE A 251 22.37 -24.82 12.28
C ILE A 251 21.58 -25.36 11.09
N ALA A 252 21.62 -24.66 9.96
CA ALA A 252 20.80 -25.01 8.82
C ALA A 252 21.47 -24.71 7.46
N VAL A 253 21.18 -25.49 6.42
CA VAL A 253 21.66 -25.25 5.05
C VAL A 253 20.49 -25.05 4.09
N SER A 254 20.55 -23.98 3.29
CA SER A 254 19.51 -23.65 2.31
C SER A 254 19.75 -24.34 0.96
N LYS A 255 18.89 -25.31 0.60
CA LYS A 255 18.88 -25.99 -0.70
C LYS A 255 18.51 -25.09 -1.89
N LYS A 256 18.14 -23.83 -1.62
CA LYS A 256 17.90 -22.81 -2.66
C LYS A 256 19.20 -22.21 -3.20
N ARG A 257 20.28 -22.20 -2.42
CA ARG A 257 21.58 -21.66 -2.86
C ARG A 257 22.27 -22.71 -3.74
N LYS A 258 23.00 -22.25 -4.75
CA LYS A 258 23.81 -23.14 -5.63
C LYS A 258 24.88 -23.90 -4.84
N GLN A 259 25.39 -23.28 -3.78
CA GLN A 259 26.40 -23.84 -2.88
C GLN A 259 25.84 -23.88 -1.44
N PRO A 260 26.13 -24.93 -0.65
CA PRO A 260 25.58 -25.12 0.70
C PRO A 260 26.34 -24.26 1.73
N ARG A 261 25.88 -23.03 1.96
CA ARG A 261 26.35 -22.19 3.07
C ARG A 261 25.55 -22.45 4.36
N PRO A 262 26.19 -22.86 5.47
CA PRO A 262 25.55 -23.00 6.76
C PRO A 262 25.07 -21.67 7.33
N LEU A 263 23.90 -21.71 7.95
CA LEU A 263 23.20 -20.62 8.61
C LEU A 263 23.02 -21.01 10.08
N LEU A 264 23.71 -20.30 10.96
CA LEU A 264 23.69 -20.47 12.41
C LEU A 264 22.63 -19.51 13.00
N THR A 265 21.56 -20.06 13.56
CA THR A 265 20.50 -19.28 14.23
C THR A 265 20.65 -19.38 15.74
N VAL A 266 20.86 -18.25 16.42
CA VAL A 266 21.07 -18.16 17.87
C VAL A 266 20.46 -16.85 18.38
N HIS A 267 19.86 -16.83 19.57
CA HIS A 267 19.23 -15.64 20.16
C HIS A 267 18.24 -14.92 19.22
N GLY A 268 17.47 -15.68 18.43
CA GLY A 268 16.48 -15.16 17.47
C GLY A 268 17.07 -14.51 16.21
N ARG A 269 18.38 -14.62 15.97
CA ARG A 269 19.08 -14.04 14.82
C ARG A 269 19.79 -15.12 14.01
N THR A 270 19.80 -14.98 12.69
CA THR A 270 20.44 -15.94 11.76
C THR A 270 21.68 -15.33 11.12
N TYR A 271 22.80 -16.04 11.23
CA TYR A 271 24.11 -15.64 10.73
C TYR A 271 24.61 -16.66 9.70
N GLU A 272 25.16 -16.20 8.59
CA GLU A 272 25.84 -17.03 7.59
C GLU A 272 27.28 -17.33 8.03
N VAL A 273 27.64 -18.61 8.04
CA VAL A 273 28.95 -19.12 8.46
C VAL A 273 29.76 -19.51 7.23
N GLY A 274 30.95 -18.95 7.10
CA GLY A 274 31.92 -19.23 6.04
C GLY A 274 33.27 -19.64 6.60
N PHE A 275 33.98 -20.50 5.87
CA PHE A 275 35.37 -20.87 6.14
C PHE A 275 36.26 -20.45 4.97
N ARG A 276 37.44 -19.95 5.29
CA ARG A 276 38.54 -19.69 4.35
C ARG A 276 39.81 -20.29 4.92
N GLU A 277 40.62 -20.90 4.07
CA GLU A 277 41.96 -21.33 4.43
C GLU A 277 42.97 -20.26 4.03
N ARG A 278 43.93 -19.98 4.90
CA ARG A 278 45.03 -19.07 4.59
C ARG A 278 45.96 -19.71 3.57
N GLN A 279 46.54 -18.85 2.73
CA GLN A 279 47.53 -19.25 1.75
C GLN A 279 48.93 -18.87 2.23
N LYS A 280 49.81 -19.86 2.33
CA LYS A 280 51.23 -19.67 2.58
C LYS A 280 51.93 -19.42 1.25
N GLN A 281 52.73 -18.35 1.19
CA GLN A 281 53.57 -18.08 0.04
C GLN A 281 54.82 -18.99 0.09
N VAL A 282 54.93 -19.90 -0.87
CA VAL A 282 56.04 -20.86 -1.01
C VAL A 282 56.83 -20.51 -2.27
N ARG A 283 58.15 -20.69 -2.26
CA ARG A 283 58.99 -20.47 -3.45
C ARG A 283 58.65 -21.52 -4.51
N TYR A 284 58.33 -21.09 -5.73
CA TYR A 284 58.00 -22.02 -6.80
C TYR A 284 59.26 -22.76 -7.26
N VAL A 285 59.25 -24.09 -7.14
CA VAL A 285 60.27 -24.97 -7.72
C VAL A 285 59.69 -25.57 -9.01
N PRO A 286 60.28 -25.30 -10.20
CA PRO A 286 59.80 -25.87 -11.44
C PRO A 286 59.91 -27.39 -11.43
N LYS A 287 58.79 -28.09 -11.69
CA LYS A 287 58.81 -29.53 -11.96
C LYS A 287 59.56 -29.74 -13.28
N GLN A 288 60.60 -30.58 -13.29
CA GLN A 288 61.53 -30.63 -14.43
C GLN A 288 60.80 -30.91 -15.77
N PRO A 289 61.03 -30.08 -16.81
CA PRO A 289 60.30 -30.20 -18.07
C PRO A 289 60.87 -31.31 -18.95
N GLY A 290 60.08 -32.37 -19.18
CA GLY A 290 60.39 -33.42 -20.16
C GLY A 290 60.22 -33.00 -21.63
N ARG A 291 59.99 -31.72 -21.94
CA ARG A 291 59.83 -31.22 -23.31
C ARG A 291 60.18 -29.74 -23.45
N ARG A 292 60.55 -29.35 -24.67
CA ARG A 292 60.97 -27.99 -25.06
C ARG A 292 59.81 -26.98 -24.86
N THR A 293 60.03 -25.97 -24.04
CA THR A 293 59.06 -24.94 -23.63
C THR A 293 59.35 -23.63 -24.38
N TYR A 294 58.31 -22.90 -24.83
CA TYR A 294 58.46 -21.68 -25.62
C TYR A 294 58.80 -20.45 -24.75
N ASP A 295 59.43 -19.43 -25.31
CA ASP A 295 59.96 -18.30 -24.52
C ASP A 295 58.88 -17.46 -23.81
N TRP A 296 57.67 -17.38 -24.38
CA TRP A 296 56.52 -16.72 -23.72
C TRP A 296 55.99 -17.49 -22.49
N GLN A 297 56.36 -18.77 -22.32
CA GLN A 297 56.03 -19.59 -21.15
C GLN A 297 57.08 -19.47 -20.04
N ARG A 298 58.16 -18.69 -20.23
CA ARG A 298 59.26 -18.55 -19.25
C ARG A 298 59.01 -17.55 -18.13
N VAL A 299 57.88 -16.83 -18.11
CA VAL A 299 57.48 -16.01 -16.95
C VAL A 299 57.04 -16.94 -15.82
N THR A 300 58.03 -17.54 -15.17
CA THR A 300 57.84 -18.47 -14.06
C THR A 300 57.56 -17.63 -12.82
N PRO A 301 56.38 -17.72 -12.18
CA PRO A 301 56.11 -16.95 -10.98
C PRO A 301 57.06 -17.39 -9.87
N THR A 302 57.82 -16.46 -9.30
CA THR A 302 58.85 -16.73 -8.27
C THR A 302 58.27 -17.44 -7.03
N HIS A 303 56.97 -17.25 -6.79
CA HIS A 303 56.23 -17.78 -5.66
C HIS A 303 54.93 -18.42 -6.11
N LYS A 304 54.55 -19.50 -5.44
CA LYS A 304 53.25 -20.16 -5.52
C LYS A 304 52.57 -20.04 -4.16
N PHE A 305 51.27 -19.77 -4.17
CA PHE A 305 50.45 -19.84 -2.97
C PHE A 305 49.99 -21.28 -2.76
N GLU A 306 50.23 -21.81 -1.57
CA GLU A 306 49.82 -23.15 -1.17
C GLU A 306 48.93 -23.06 0.09
N PRO A 307 47.91 -23.93 0.24
CA PRO A 307 47.09 -24.00 1.45
C PRO A 307 47.97 -24.19 2.69
N SER A 308 47.73 -23.42 3.76
CA SER A 308 48.59 -23.42 4.95
C SER A 308 48.12 -24.33 6.08
N GLY A 309 46.91 -24.89 6.02
CA GLY A 309 46.24 -25.56 7.12
C GLY A 309 45.58 -24.64 8.15
N GLU A 310 45.83 -23.32 8.11
CA GLU A 310 45.22 -22.34 9.03
C GLU A 310 43.84 -21.90 8.51
N LEU A 311 42.81 -22.07 9.34
CA LEU A 311 41.44 -21.68 9.02
C LEU A 311 41.09 -20.29 9.55
N GLU A 312 40.23 -19.61 8.79
CA GLU A 312 39.50 -18.40 9.17
C GLU A 312 38.00 -18.68 9.11
N LEU A 313 37.31 -18.43 10.22
CA LEU A 313 35.86 -18.49 10.35
C LEU A 313 35.29 -17.07 10.20
N LEU A 314 34.52 -16.87 9.13
CA LEU A 314 33.71 -15.67 8.91
C LEU A 314 32.28 -15.94 9.37
N VAL A 315 31.77 -15.13 10.31
CA VAL A 315 30.34 -15.11 10.66
C VAL A 315 29.75 -13.76 10.24
N SER A 316 28.68 -13.81 9.45
CA SER A 316 28.10 -12.61 8.83
C SER A 316 26.57 -12.57 8.96
N GLU A 317 26.04 -11.41 9.30
CA GLU A 317 24.59 -11.16 9.38
C GLU A 317 24.08 -10.73 7.99
N SER A 318 23.43 -11.65 7.28
CA SER A 318 22.87 -11.37 5.95
C SER A 318 21.53 -10.61 6.06
N SER A 319 21.62 -9.30 6.26
CA SER A 319 20.46 -8.41 6.13
C SER A 319 20.04 -8.33 4.65
N GLY A 320 18.84 -8.82 4.33
CA GLY A 320 18.37 -9.10 2.97
C GLY A 320 18.21 -7.90 2.01
N TYR A 321 18.70 -6.71 2.38
CA TYR A 321 18.59 -5.47 1.61
C TYR A 321 19.92 -4.75 1.34
N SER A 322 21.08 -5.26 1.82
CA SER A 322 22.38 -4.64 1.53
C SER A 322 23.49 -5.67 1.36
N TYR A 323 24.12 -5.67 0.18
CA TYR A 323 25.19 -6.61 -0.16
C TYR A 323 26.51 -6.36 0.60
N ASN A 324 26.72 -5.17 1.19
CA ASN A 324 28.01 -4.78 1.77
C ASN A 324 27.96 -4.22 3.22
N TYR A 325 26.81 -3.94 3.82
CA TYR A 325 26.69 -3.33 5.16
C TYR A 325 26.11 -4.27 6.25
N GLY A 326 26.27 -5.58 6.09
CA GLY A 326 25.96 -6.55 7.16
C GLY A 326 27.02 -6.54 8.27
N TRP A 327 26.63 -6.86 9.50
CA TRP A 327 27.60 -7.13 10.57
C TRP A 327 28.44 -8.35 10.19
N LYS A 328 29.75 -8.24 10.25
CA LYS A 328 30.70 -9.32 9.96
C LYS A 328 31.71 -9.39 11.09
N LYS A 329 32.09 -10.61 11.46
CA LYS A 329 33.18 -10.84 12.40
C LYS A 329 33.96 -12.09 11.99
N GLU A 330 35.27 -11.97 12.11
CA GLU A 330 36.24 -12.98 11.69
C GLU A 330 36.99 -13.50 12.92
N TRP A 331 37.22 -14.80 12.93
CA TRP A 331 38.10 -15.50 13.86
C TRP A 331 39.08 -16.31 13.03
N ALA A 332 40.30 -16.43 13.48
CA ALA A 332 41.34 -17.16 12.77
C ALA A 332 42.10 -18.08 13.71
N ASP A 333 42.63 -19.16 13.15
CA ASP A 333 43.67 -19.93 13.81
C ASP A 333 44.87 -19.05 14.13
N THR A 334 45.45 -19.34 15.29
CA THR A 334 46.74 -18.82 15.72
C THR A 334 47.47 -19.94 16.43
N ALA A 335 48.81 -19.92 16.41
CA ALA A 335 49.66 -20.95 17.03
C ALA A 335 49.44 -21.17 18.54
N LYS A 336 48.64 -20.32 19.21
CA LYS A 336 48.28 -20.43 20.64
C LYS A 336 46.79 -20.63 20.90
N LYS A 337 45.91 -20.50 19.90
CA LYS A 337 44.45 -20.57 20.03
C LYS A 337 43.83 -21.11 18.74
N PRO A 338 43.57 -22.42 18.62
CA PRO A 338 42.85 -22.98 17.48
C PRO A 338 41.37 -22.54 17.51
N LEU A 339 40.69 -22.50 16.35
CA LEU A 339 39.28 -22.09 16.25
C LEU A 339 38.34 -22.89 17.17
N GLU A 340 38.66 -24.15 17.43
CA GLU A 340 37.93 -25.08 18.31
C GLU A 340 37.79 -24.53 19.74
N GLU A 341 38.83 -23.88 20.29
CA GLU A 341 38.79 -23.21 21.59
C GLU A 341 38.06 -21.85 21.53
N GLN A 342 38.03 -21.23 20.35
CA GLN A 342 37.42 -19.91 20.15
C GLN A 342 35.88 -19.95 20.06
N ILE A 343 35.26 -21.14 19.95
CA ILE A 343 33.80 -21.32 19.88
C ILE A 343 33.06 -20.58 21.02
N GLY A 344 33.54 -20.69 22.26
CA GLY A 344 32.94 -19.96 23.39
C GLY A 344 33.01 -18.43 23.26
N SER A 345 34.02 -17.91 22.54
CA SER A 345 34.17 -16.48 22.23
C SER A 345 33.22 -16.04 21.10
N ILE A 346 33.02 -16.90 20.10
CA ILE A 346 32.08 -16.68 19.00
C ILE A 346 30.65 -16.49 19.56
N PHE A 347 30.16 -17.43 20.37
CA PHE A 347 28.82 -17.32 20.96
C PHE A 347 28.65 -16.10 21.89
N ARG A 348 29.70 -15.68 22.63
CA ARG A 348 29.64 -14.42 23.41
C ARG A 348 29.49 -13.19 22.51
N ALA A 349 30.16 -13.15 21.36
CA ALA A 349 30.02 -12.07 20.39
C ALA A 349 28.62 -12.03 19.76
N LEU A 350 28.06 -13.20 19.40
CA LEU A 350 26.69 -13.30 18.87
C LEU A 350 25.64 -12.84 19.90
N LYS A 351 25.81 -13.21 21.18
CA LYS A 351 24.95 -12.74 22.28
C LYS A 351 25.01 -11.21 22.42
N ALA A 352 26.21 -10.62 22.54
CA ALA A 352 26.38 -9.17 22.65
C ALA A 352 25.75 -8.43 21.47
N ARG A 353 25.88 -8.98 20.25
CA ARG A 353 25.25 -8.43 19.04
C ARG A 353 23.72 -8.48 19.08
N SER A 354 23.12 -9.56 19.60
CA SER A 354 21.66 -9.64 19.76
C SER A 354 21.14 -8.62 20.81
N GLU A 355 21.85 -8.44 21.93
CA GLU A 355 21.50 -7.46 22.96
C GLU A 355 21.61 -6.00 22.45
N GLU A 356 22.66 -5.69 21.69
CA GLU A 356 22.83 -4.39 21.02
C GLU A 356 21.65 -4.08 20.07
N GLN A 357 21.23 -5.06 19.26
CA GLN A 357 20.12 -4.87 18.33
C GLN A 357 18.77 -4.67 19.01
N GLU A 358 18.47 -5.41 20.08
CA GLU A 358 17.23 -5.22 20.83
C GLU A 358 17.21 -3.86 21.54
N ARG A 359 18.32 -3.39 22.11
CA ARG A 359 18.44 -2.03 22.65
C ARG A 359 18.17 -0.98 21.57
N ALA A 360 18.87 -1.07 20.44
CA ALA A 360 18.67 -0.16 19.31
C ALA A 360 17.24 -0.26 18.72
N ARG A 361 16.53 -1.38 18.88
CA ARG A 361 15.12 -1.52 18.50
C ARG A 361 14.20 -0.78 19.47
N LEU A 362 14.37 -1.00 20.77
CA LEU A 362 13.60 -0.33 21.83
C LEU A 362 13.81 1.20 21.81
N GLU A 363 15.04 1.66 21.58
CA GLU A 363 15.35 3.09 21.42
C GLU A 363 14.60 3.72 20.24
N ARG A 364 14.58 3.05 19.07
CA ARG A 364 13.81 3.50 17.90
C ARG A 364 12.30 3.44 18.12
N GLU A 365 11.79 2.44 18.84
CA GLU A 365 10.38 2.36 19.22
C GLU A 365 10.00 3.52 20.16
N ALA A 366 10.83 3.82 21.18
CA ALA A 366 10.64 4.93 22.10
C ALA A 366 10.76 6.32 21.43
N GLU A 367 11.70 6.49 20.50
CA GLU A 367 11.84 7.70 19.69
C GLU A 367 10.59 7.91 18.82
N GLN A 368 10.12 6.86 18.13
CA GLN A 368 8.88 6.94 17.36
C GLN A 368 7.66 7.26 18.21
N GLN A 369 7.55 6.71 19.43
CA GLN A 369 6.49 7.07 20.37
C GLN A 369 6.55 8.55 20.75
N ARG A 370 7.73 9.07 21.13
CA ARG A 370 7.93 10.50 21.45
C ARG A 370 7.58 11.42 20.27
N LEU A 371 7.95 11.04 19.05
CA LEU A 371 7.62 11.80 17.83
C LEU A 371 6.10 11.79 17.54
N ARG A 372 5.43 10.66 17.73
CA ARG A 372 3.96 10.56 17.62
C ARG A 372 3.28 11.44 18.66
N GLU A 373 3.63 11.30 19.94
CA GLU A 373 3.08 12.15 21.01
C GLU A 373 3.27 13.65 20.73
N LYS A 374 4.46 14.05 20.27
CA LYS A 374 4.74 15.46 19.93
C LYS A 374 3.85 15.96 18.80
N ARG A 375 3.70 15.17 17.73
CA ARG A 375 2.81 15.48 16.60
C ARG A 375 1.35 15.56 17.05
N ASP A 376 0.90 14.59 17.84
CA ASP A 376 -0.50 14.47 18.26
C ASP A 376 -0.88 15.61 19.23
N ARG A 377 0.06 16.05 20.10
CA ARG A 377 -0.09 17.28 20.90
C ARG A 377 -0.19 18.54 20.03
N GLN A 378 0.69 18.70 19.04
CA GLN A 378 0.65 19.83 18.09
C GLN A 378 -0.65 19.84 17.27
N GLU A 379 -1.16 18.67 16.87
CA GLU A 379 -2.43 18.58 16.16
C GLU A 379 -3.61 18.93 17.08
N ALA A 380 -3.62 18.46 18.32
CA ALA A 380 -4.64 18.82 19.31
C ALA A 380 -4.66 20.33 19.60
N GLU A 381 -3.50 20.98 19.71
CA GLU A 381 -3.37 22.43 19.84
C GLU A 381 -3.92 23.17 18.61
N ARG A 382 -3.53 22.75 17.40
CA ARG A 382 -4.05 23.33 16.15
C ARG A 382 -5.56 23.16 16.01
N ARG A 383 -6.12 22.02 16.44
CA ARG A 383 -7.57 21.77 16.46
C ARG A 383 -8.29 22.70 17.45
N ARG A 384 -7.72 22.93 18.65
CA ARG A 384 -8.27 23.91 19.62
C ARG A 384 -8.28 25.34 19.06
N LEU A 385 -7.16 25.78 18.49
CA LEU A 385 -7.03 27.10 17.86
C LEU A 385 -7.86 27.27 16.58
N ALA A 386 -8.21 26.17 15.89
CA ALA A 386 -9.18 26.20 14.79
C ALA A 386 -10.61 26.37 15.34
N ALA A 387 -11.02 25.54 16.31
CA ALA A 387 -12.34 25.59 16.91
C ALA A 387 -12.64 26.96 17.54
N GLU A 388 -11.69 27.57 18.25
CA GLU A 388 -11.87 28.90 18.83
C GLU A 388 -12.06 29.99 17.77
N ARG A 389 -11.36 29.90 16.64
CA ARG A 389 -11.55 30.83 15.51
C ARG A 389 -12.90 30.64 14.83
N GLU A 390 -13.30 29.39 14.57
CA GLU A 390 -14.63 29.08 14.03
C GLU A 390 -15.75 29.58 14.96
N GLU A 391 -15.60 29.47 16.28
CA GLU A 391 -16.56 30.03 17.23
C GLU A 391 -16.63 31.56 17.17
N ARG A 392 -15.48 32.25 17.09
CA ARG A 392 -15.41 33.71 16.94
C ARG A 392 -16.09 34.15 15.64
N GLU A 393 -15.72 33.55 14.50
CA GLU A 393 -16.31 33.84 13.18
C GLU A 393 -17.82 33.56 13.16
N ARG A 394 -18.29 32.47 13.78
CA ARG A 394 -19.74 32.18 13.92
C ARG A 394 -20.47 33.21 14.78
N ARG A 395 -19.84 33.75 15.84
CA ARG A 395 -20.42 34.81 16.68
C ARG A 395 -20.51 36.13 15.93
N GLU A 396 -19.44 36.53 15.23
CA GLU A 396 -19.41 37.71 14.36
C GLU A 396 -20.46 37.61 13.24
N TRP A 397 -20.54 36.48 12.56
CA TRP A 397 -21.54 36.22 11.52
C TRP A 397 -22.98 36.32 12.07
N LYS A 398 -23.28 35.71 13.22
CA LYS A 398 -24.62 35.82 13.84
C LYS A 398 -24.97 37.26 14.19
N ALA A 399 -24.02 38.05 14.68
CA ALA A 399 -24.22 39.48 14.96
C ALA A 399 -24.42 40.31 13.67
N ALA A 400 -23.68 39.99 12.61
CA ALA A 400 -23.87 40.61 11.29
C ALA A 400 -25.25 40.28 10.72
N VAL A 401 -25.67 39.01 10.75
CA VAL A 401 -27.02 38.60 10.29
C VAL A 401 -28.12 39.25 11.12
N SER A 402 -28.01 39.33 12.44
CA SER A 402 -29.06 39.97 13.26
C SER A 402 -29.20 41.46 12.96
N THR A 403 -28.09 42.19 12.82
CA THR A 403 -28.12 43.62 12.47
C THR A 403 -28.56 43.87 11.02
N ALA A 404 -28.16 42.99 10.08
CA ALA A 404 -28.62 43.02 8.69
C ALA A 404 -30.12 42.77 8.58
N SER A 405 -30.69 41.82 9.33
CA SER A 405 -32.12 41.52 9.33
C SER A 405 -32.96 42.71 9.75
N VAL A 406 -32.58 43.42 10.81
CA VAL A 406 -33.29 44.63 11.26
C VAL A 406 -33.25 45.72 10.18
N LYS A 407 -32.09 45.95 9.55
CA LYS A 407 -31.93 46.92 8.44
C LYS A 407 -32.76 46.52 7.22
N ALA A 408 -32.77 45.24 6.85
CA ALA A 408 -33.50 44.71 5.70
C ALA A 408 -35.02 44.84 5.88
N VAL A 409 -35.56 44.47 7.04
CA VAL A 409 -36.98 44.67 7.39
C VAL A 409 -37.36 46.16 7.30
N HIS A 410 -36.52 47.05 7.84
CA HIS A 410 -36.76 48.49 7.77
C HIS A 410 -36.76 49.01 6.32
N ALA A 411 -35.81 48.57 5.48
CA ALA A 411 -35.74 48.97 4.07
C ALA A 411 -36.97 48.51 3.29
N VAL A 412 -37.40 47.25 3.47
CA VAL A 412 -38.60 46.68 2.84
C VAL A 412 -39.87 47.41 3.29
N ARG A 413 -39.98 47.77 4.58
CA ARG A 413 -41.09 48.61 5.08
C ARG A 413 -41.09 49.99 4.45
N ALA A 414 -39.93 50.65 4.35
CA ALA A 414 -39.82 51.98 3.76
C ALA A 414 -40.17 51.99 2.26
N GLU A 415 -39.74 50.97 1.50
CA GLU A 415 -40.09 50.80 0.09
C GLU A 415 -41.60 50.59 -0.11
N HIS A 416 -42.20 49.67 0.66
CA HIS A 416 -43.65 49.41 0.59
C HIS A 416 -44.50 50.61 1.04
N PHE A 417 -44.09 51.32 2.08
CA PHE A 417 -44.80 52.52 2.54
C PHE A 417 -44.65 53.68 1.55
N GLY A 418 -43.46 53.90 1.00
CA GLY A 418 -43.22 54.93 -0.01
C GLY A 418 -44.01 54.69 -1.29
N THR A 419 -44.02 53.45 -1.80
CA THR A 419 -44.83 53.08 -2.97
C THR A 419 -46.34 53.25 -2.74
N ALA A 420 -46.85 52.84 -1.58
CA ALA A 420 -48.25 53.09 -1.22
C ALA A 420 -48.57 54.59 -1.10
N LEU A 421 -47.70 55.39 -0.48
CA LEU A 421 -47.89 56.84 -0.37
C LEU A 421 -47.91 57.55 -1.73
N GLU A 422 -47.06 57.12 -2.67
CA GLU A 422 -47.07 57.61 -4.05
C GLU A 422 -48.37 57.22 -4.78
N GLN A 423 -48.83 55.97 -4.65
CA GLN A 423 -50.08 55.49 -5.26
C GLN A 423 -51.30 56.25 -4.72
N TRP A 424 -51.36 56.47 -3.40
CA TRP A 424 -52.43 57.25 -2.75
C TRP A 424 -52.44 58.72 -3.21
N ARG A 425 -51.26 59.36 -3.32
CA ARG A 425 -51.14 60.72 -3.86
C ARG A 425 -51.59 60.80 -5.32
N ALA A 426 -51.16 59.86 -6.16
CA ALA A 426 -51.56 59.81 -7.56
C ALA A 426 -53.09 59.61 -7.71
N ALA A 427 -53.70 58.75 -6.90
CA ALA A 427 -55.16 58.61 -6.85
C ALA A 427 -55.86 59.92 -6.43
N GLY A 428 -55.30 60.65 -5.44
CA GLY A 428 -55.80 61.97 -5.05
C GLY A 428 -55.68 63.03 -6.15
N GLU A 429 -54.55 63.07 -6.87
CA GLU A 429 -54.34 63.97 -8.02
C GLU A 429 -55.31 63.66 -9.17
N ILE A 430 -55.59 62.38 -9.46
CA ILE A 430 -56.59 61.97 -10.45
C ILE A 430 -57.99 62.42 -10.03
N ARG A 431 -58.42 62.14 -8.79
CA ARG A 431 -59.74 62.57 -8.28
C ARG A 431 -59.90 64.10 -8.31
N ALA A 432 -58.87 64.86 -7.98
CA ALA A 432 -58.88 66.32 -8.07
C ALA A 432 -59.02 66.82 -9.52
N PHE A 433 -58.36 66.16 -10.48
CA PHE A 433 -58.55 66.45 -11.90
C PHE A 433 -59.96 66.10 -12.38
N CYS A 434 -60.51 64.93 -12.00
CA CYS A 434 -61.88 64.54 -12.30
C CYS A 434 -62.91 65.55 -11.77
N ALA A 435 -62.75 66.03 -10.52
CA ALA A 435 -63.61 67.07 -9.97
C ALA A 435 -63.55 68.38 -10.76
N ALA A 436 -62.37 68.79 -11.25
CA ALA A 436 -62.24 69.96 -12.12
C ALA A 436 -62.90 69.76 -13.49
N LEU A 437 -62.88 68.54 -14.05
CA LEU A 437 -63.64 68.21 -15.26
C LEU A 437 -65.15 68.29 -15.03
N ASP A 438 -65.63 67.81 -13.87
CA ASP A 438 -67.05 67.90 -13.48
C ASP A 438 -67.51 69.36 -13.27
N GLU A 439 -66.67 70.22 -12.68
CA GLU A 439 -66.93 71.66 -12.56
C GLU A 439 -67.03 72.33 -13.94
N VAL A 440 -66.12 72.03 -14.88
CA VAL A 440 -66.20 72.54 -16.26
C VAL A 440 -67.45 72.01 -16.97
N ALA A 441 -67.78 70.72 -16.79
CA ALA A 441 -68.99 70.10 -17.35
C ALA A 441 -70.29 70.64 -16.73
N ALA A 442 -70.25 71.28 -15.56
CA ALA A 442 -71.40 71.93 -14.94
C ALA A 442 -71.65 73.36 -15.47
N VAL A 443 -70.64 73.98 -16.10
CA VAL A 443 -70.70 75.35 -16.62
C VAL A 443 -70.78 75.41 -18.16
N SER A 444 -70.44 74.33 -18.88
CA SER A 444 -70.52 74.30 -20.35
C SER A 444 -71.96 74.37 -20.87
N GLU A 445 -72.15 75.15 -21.94
CA GLU A 445 -73.42 75.29 -22.66
C GLU A 445 -73.61 74.17 -23.72
N ASP A 446 -72.56 73.42 -24.08
CA ASP A 446 -72.64 72.27 -24.99
C ASP A 446 -72.90 70.97 -24.21
N VAL A 447 -74.09 70.40 -24.41
CA VAL A 447 -74.54 69.16 -23.79
C VAL A 447 -73.61 67.98 -24.12
N LEU A 448 -73.11 67.87 -25.35
CA LEU A 448 -72.27 66.76 -25.79
C LEU A 448 -70.84 66.86 -25.25
N GLU A 449 -70.34 68.08 -25.01
CA GLU A 449 -69.07 68.29 -24.33
C GLU A 449 -69.20 67.95 -22.83
N ALA A 450 -70.26 68.43 -22.18
CA ALA A 450 -70.53 68.15 -20.77
C ALA A 450 -70.72 66.65 -20.48
N GLU A 451 -71.37 65.89 -21.36
CA GLU A 451 -71.50 64.43 -21.24
C GLU A 451 -70.14 63.72 -21.32
N ARG A 452 -69.31 64.04 -22.33
CA ARG A 452 -67.98 63.44 -22.49
C ARG A 452 -67.05 63.73 -21.32
N LEU A 453 -67.09 64.96 -20.78
CA LEU A 453 -66.30 65.33 -19.60
C LEU A 453 -66.67 64.49 -18.37
N ARG A 454 -67.97 64.18 -18.18
CA ARG A 454 -68.47 63.29 -17.11
C ARG A 454 -68.12 61.82 -17.35
N GLU A 455 -68.08 61.36 -18.60
CA GLU A 455 -67.57 60.00 -18.91
C GLU A 455 -66.09 59.87 -18.53
N TRP A 456 -65.27 60.87 -18.85
CA TRP A 456 -63.86 60.92 -18.46
C TRP A 456 -63.65 61.05 -16.94
N SER A 457 -64.49 61.83 -16.24
CA SER A 457 -64.41 61.94 -14.78
C SER A 457 -64.81 60.63 -14.08
N ALA A 458 -65.87 59.95 -14.54
CA ALA A 458 -66.30 58.66 -14.02
C ALA A 458 -65.24 57.55 -14.24
N TRP A 459 -64.64 57.51 -15.43
CA TRP A 459 -63.54 56.58 -15.71
C TRP A 459 -62.30 56.88 -14.83
N GLY A 460 -61.89 58.15 -14.75
CA GLY A 460 -60.73 58.54 -13.94
C GLY A 460 -60.90 58.24 -12.44
N ASN A 461 -62.09 58.45 -11.89
CA ASN A 461 -62.40 58.06 -10.50
C ASN A 461 -62.30 56.53 -10.30
N THR A 462 -62.74 55.72 -11.28
CA THR A 462 -62.64 54.25 -11.22
C THR A 462 -61.19 53.76 -11.27
N GLU A 463 -60.33 54.41 -12.07
CA GLU A 463 -58.89 54.12 -12.09
C GLU A 463 -58.18 54.61 -10.81
N ALA A 464 -58.60 55.75 -10.25
CA ALA A 464 -58.09 56.22 -8.96
C ALA A 464 -58.38 55.23 -7.83
N ASP A 465 -59.58 54.66 -7.77
CA ASP A 465 -59.95 53.65 -6.76
C ASP A 465 -59.22 52.31 -6.92
N GLN A 466 -58.86 51.93 -8.15
CA GLN A 466 -57.98 50.78 -8.40
C GLN A 466 -56.52 51.06 -7.99
N LEU A 467 -56.05 52.30 -8.14
CA LEU A 467 -54.71 52.72 -7.75
C LEU A 467 -54.57 52.92 -6.24
N ASP A 468 -55.62 53.42 -5.57
CA ASP A 468 -55.61 53.78 -4.16
C ASP A 468 -55.37 52.55 -3.25
N PRO A 469 -54.25 52.49 -2.51
CA PRO A 469 -53.93 51.36 -1.64
C PRO A 469 -54.86 51.23 -0.41
N THR A 470 -55.73 52.22 -0.16
CA THR A 470 -56.76 52.15 0.89
C THR A 470 -58.07 51.53 0.40
N THR A 471 -58.36 51.63 -0.91
CA THR A 471 -59.60 51.13 -1.54
C THR A 471 -59.41 49.80 -2.27
N ASN A 472 -58.27 49.61 -2.95
CA ASN A 472 -58.06 48.50 -3.89
C ASN A 472 -57.83 47.11 -3.26
N GLY A 473 -57.83 47.00 -1.94
CA GLY A 473 -57.61 45.75 -1.20
C GLY A 473 -56.22 45.10 -1.36
N LYS A 474 -55.31 45.71 -2.12
CA LYS A 474 -53.95 45.21 -2.43
C LYS A 474 -52.84 46.10 -1.88
N GLY A 475 -53.19 47.17 -1.17
CA GLY A 475 -52.26 48.06 -0.48
C GLY A 475 -51.66 47.49 0.80
N LEU A 476 -51.32 48.37 1.74
CA LEU A 476 -50.58 48.01 2.96
C LEU A 476 -51.32 46.99 3.84
N ALA A 477 -52.65 46.96 3.83
CA ALA A 477 -53.46 46.00 4.59
C ALA A 477 -53.28 44.53 4.14
N ALA A 478 -52.88 44.29 2.88
CA ALA A 478 -52.64 42.96 2.34
C ALA A 478 -51.21 42.44 2.59
N ARG A 479 -50.34 43.25 3.23
CA ARG A 479 -48.94 42.93 3.51
C ARG A 479 -48.72 42.85 5.02
N ASP A 480 -48.17 41.73 5.48
CA ASP A 480 -47.74 41.63 6.87
C ASP A 480 -46.59 42.62 7.15
N PHE A 481 -46.71 43.33 8.27
CA PHE A 481 -45.73 44.31 8.74
C PHE A 481 -44.44 43.64 9.22
N ASN A 482 -44.49 42.37 9.63
CA ASN A 482 -43.39 41.65 10.28
C ASN A 482 -42.77 40.54 9.41
N VAL A 483 -42.97 40.57 8.09
CA VAL A 483 -42.40 39.61 7.14
C VAL A 483 -40.88 39.50 7.29
N GLU A 484 -40.39 38.26 7.41
CA GLU A 484 -38.96 37.97 7.43
C GLU A 484 -38.29 38.36 6.09
N PRO A 485 -37.13 39.04 6.12
CA PRO A 485 -36.48 39.52 4.90
C PRO A 485 -35.94 38.35 4.08
N THR A 486 -36.25 38.33 2.80
CA THR A 486 -35.74 37.31 1.87
C THR A 486 -34.21 37.40 1.78
N LYS A 487 -33.52 36.29 1.53
CA LYS A 487 -32.05 36.21 1.39
C LYS A 487 -31.46 37.26 0.44
N LYS A 488 -32.19 37.66 -0.63
CA LYS A 488 -31.83 38.76 -1.54
C LYS A 488 -31.90 40.15 -0.90
N GLN A 489 -32.85 40.38 0.01
CA GLN A 489 -33.02 41.64 0.77
C GLN A 489 -32.05 41.75 1.94
N LEU A 490 -31.55 40.63 2.47
CA LEU A 490 -30.47 40.61 3.47
C LEU A 490 -29.10 40.99 2.90
N ARG A 491 -28.77 40.51 1.70
CA ARG A 491 -27.45 40.69 1.05
C ARG A 491 -26.86 42.11 1.09
N PRO A 492 -27.60 43.19 0.80
CA PRO A 492 -27.06 44.56 0.84
C PRO A 492 -26.58 45.02 2.22
N PHE A 493 -27.03 44.38 3.31
CA PHE A 493 -26.75 44.80 4.69
C PHE A 493 -25.78 43.86 5.43
N LEU A 494 -25.28 42.82 4.75
CA LEU A 494 -24.41 41.79 5.33
C LEU A 494 -22.91 42.09 5.22
N ASP A 495 -22.49 43.24 4.66
CA ASP A 495 -21.09 43.66 4.57
C ASP A 495 -20.12 42.58 4.00
N GLY A 496 -20.61 41.80 3.03
CA GLY A 496 -19.88 40.69 2.41
C GLY A 496 -20.01 39.33 3.11
N TRP A 497 -20.75 39.18 4.20
CA TRP A 497 -21.07 37.88 4.77
C TRP A 497 -22.12 37.12 3.93
N HIS A 498 -21.97 35.80 3.82
CA HIS A 498 -22.98 34.95 3.19
C HIS A 498 -24.24 34.84 4.08
N PRO A 499 -25.47 34.94 3.53
CA PRO A 499 -26.70 34.96 4.32
C PRO A 499 -26.98 33.68 5.13
N GLU A 500 -26.35 32.55 4.78
CA GLU A 500 -26.59 31.24 5.41
C GLU A 500 -25.35 30.61 6.05
N ARG A 501 -24.17 31.21 5.90
CA ARG A 501 -22.89 30.58 6.29
C ARG A 501 -21.97 31.61 6.94
N PRO A 502 -21.17 31.24 7.95
CA PRO A 502 -20.12 32.07 8.54
C PRO A 502 -18.90 32.19 7.61
N GLU A 503 -19.15 32.48 6.34
CA GLU A 503 -18.17 32.66 5.28
C GLU A 503 -18.37 34.08 4.73
N LYS A 504 -17.28 34.82 4.55
CA LYS A 504 -17.34 36.07 3.77
C LYS A 504 -17.30 35.70 2.29
N GLU A 505 -18.34 36.06 1.54
CA GLU A 505 -18.31 36.04 0.09
C GLU A 505 -17.10 36.89 -0.33
N LYS A 506 -16.10 36.29 -0.98
CA LYS A 506 -15.03 37.08 -1.59
C LYS A 506 -15.69 38.03 -2.58
N PRO A 507 -15.37 39.34 -2.57
CA PRO A 507 -15.86 40.22 -3.63
C PRO A 507 -15.47 39.59 -4.96
N PRO A 508 -16.36 39.60 -5.98
CA PRO A 508 -16.01 39.10 -7.30
C PRO A 508 -14.70 39.77 -7.69
N ALA A 509 -13.70 38.97 -8.04
CA ALA A 509 -12.42 39.51 -8.45
C ALA A 509 -12.69 40.55 -9.53
N GLN A 510 -12.26 41.80 -9.30
CA GLN A 510 -12.43 42.85 -10.30
C GLN A 510 -11.93 42.26 -11.62
N PRO A 511 -12.72 42.28 -12.70
CA PRO A 511 -12.23 41.81 -13.99
C PRO A 511 -10.96 42.61 -14.25
N ALA A 512 -9.82 41.91 -14.34
CA ALA A 512 -8.54 42.55 -14.54
C ALA A 512 -8.72 43.48 -15.75
N PRO A 513 -8.35 44.77 -15.65
CA PRO A 513 -8.58 45.70 -16.74
C PRO A 513 -8.02 45.07 -18.01
N PRO A 514 -8.83 44.97 -19.09
CA PRO A 514 -8.39 44.28 -20.29
C PRO A 514 -7.05 44.89 -20.70
N LYS A 515 -6.04 44.04 -20.88
CA LYS A 515 -4.76 44.50 -21.42
C LYS A 515 -5.08 45.26 -22.70
N PRO A 516 -4.55 46.48 -22.91
CA PRO A 516 -4.83 47.21 -24.13
C PRO A 516 -4.26 46.42 -25.31
N GLU A 517 -5.14 45.72 -26.03
CA GLU A 517 -4.82 45.22 -27.36
C GLU A 517 -4.72 46.44 -28.29
N PRO A 518 -3.68 46.50 -29.14
CA PRO A 518 -3.46 47.66 -29.99
C PRO A 518 -4.50 47.69 -31.13
N ASP A 519 -5.48 48.59 -31.03
CA ASP A 519 -6.54 48.85 -32.02
C ASP A 519 -6.05 48.75 -33.49
N PRO A 520 -6.52 47.75 -34.25
CA PRO A 520 -6.74 47.88 -35.68
C PRO A 520 -8.20 48.30 -35.93
N TRP A 521 -8.48 48.95 -37.06
CA TRP A 521 -9.84 49.33 -37.51
C TRP A 521 -10.51 50.54 -36.84
N ARG A 522 -9.79 51.67 -36.84
CA ARG A 522 -10.46 52.97 -36.98
C ARG A 522 -11.01 53.09 -38.42
N GLY A 523 -12.31 52.82 -38.67
CA GLY A 523 -12.83 52.90 -40.04
C GLY A 523 -14.33 52.62 -40.30
N VAL A 524 -15.19 53.61 -40.01
CA VAL A 524 -16.42 54.04 -40.73
C VAL A 524 -17.63 53.07 -40.96
N ILE A 525 -18.84 53.69 -41.00
CA ILE A 525 -20.18 53.22 -41.51
C ILE A 525 -21.07 52.48 -40.46
N ASP A 526 -22.35 52.80 -40.22
CA ASP A 526 -23.26 53.82 -40.82
C ASP A 526 -24.31 54.44 -39.85
N ALA A 527 -25.05 55.42 -40.41
CA ALA A 527 -26.51 55.66 -40.31
C ALA A 527 -27.21 56.11 -39.00
N HIS A 528 -27.79 57.31 -39.11
CA HIS A 528 -28.89 57.85 -38.32
C HIS A 528 -30.13 56.95 -38.22
N GLN A 529 -30.73 56.92 -37.02
CA GLN A 529 -32.18 56.97 -36.71
C GLN A 529 -32.26 57.41 -35.23
N GLY A 530 -33.15 58.27 -34.75
CA GLY A 530 -34.35 58.90 -35.30
C GLY A 530 -35.18 59.28 -34.07
N GLN A 531 -35.47 60.57 -33.85
CA GLN A 531 -36.16 61.00 -32.63
C GLN A 531 -37.62 60.53 -32.63
N GLY A 532 -38.02 59.82 -31.59
CA GLY A 532 -39.43 59.54 -31.28
C GLY A 532 -39.82 60.24 -29.97
N TRP A 533 -40.78 61.16 -30.04
CA TRP A 533 -41.38 61.81 -28.88
C TRP A 533 -41.84 60.78 -27.83
N ARG A 534 -41.56 61.04 -26.56
CA ARG A 534 -42.19 60.34 -25.43
C ARG A 534 -42.70 61.36 -24.43
N TYR A 535 -44.01 61.63 -24.47
CA TYR A 535 -44.67 62.36 -23.40
C TYR A 535 -44.85 61.40 -22.22
N GLY A 536 -43.97 61.52 -21.23
CA GLY A 536 -43.97 60.66 -20.05
C GLY A 536 -42.99 61.23 -19.04
N ARG A 537 -43.49 61.62 -17.86
CA ARG A 537 -42.71 62.28 -16.81
C ARG A 537 -41.65 61.32 -16.28
N GLN A 538 -40.40 61.43 -16.76
CA GLN A 538 -39.27 60.68 -16.18
C GLN A 538 -39.12 61.06 -14.71
N GLY A 539 -39.26 60.08 -13.82
CA GLY A 539 -39.57 60.35 -12.41
C GLY A 539 -39.08 59.33 -11.39
N ARG A 540 -38.05 58.51 -11.68
CA ARG A 540 -37.29 57.78 -10.64
C ARG A 540 -35.81 57.66 -10.98
N ALA A 541 -34.98 58.44 -10.27
CA ALA A 541 -33.63 58.08 -9.81
C ALA A 541 -32.98 59.28 -9.06
N GLN A 542 -33.35 59.49 -7.79
CA GLN A 542 -32.60 60.36 -6.86
C GLN A 542 -31.99 59.48 -5.78
N TRP A 543 -30.96 58.75 -6.20
CA TRP A 543 -30.05 57.98 -5.39
C TRP A 543 -28.79 58.85 -5.17
N TRP A 544 -28.40 59.01 -3.90
CA TRP A 544 -27.23 59.77 -3.39
C TRP A 544 -27.14 61.29 -3.64
N ARG A 545 -27.05 62.05 -2.54
CA ARG A 545 -26.08 63.15 -2.39
C ARG A 545 -24.98 62.70 -1.43
N ARG A 546 -23.82 63.37 -1.51
CA ARG A 546 -22.59 63.09 -0.73
C ARG A 546 -22.82 63.04 0.77
#